data_AF-A0AAD4EAI6-F1
#
_entry.id   AF-A0AAD4EAI6-F1
#
_cell.length_a   1.000
_cell.length_b   1.000
_cell.length_c   1.000
_cell.angle_alpha   90.00
_cell.angle_beta   90.00
_cell.angle_gamma   90.00
#
_symmetry.space_group_name_H-M   'P 1'
#
loop_
_entity.id
_entity.type
_entity.pdbx_description
1 polymer ?
#
loop_
_entity_poly.entity_id
_entity_poly.type
_entity_poly.pdbx_seq_one_letter_code
_entity_poly.pdbx_strand_id
1 'polypeptide(L)'
;MHLPTGMPSTTRFNEMNFENLIANATQGSVQAIAQLATLASDHACLPSQYERMIKVAYLLLDAMHIPYFEDPSVDDVEAPCAALTFIGSTFFIWISDDKMASGLIADLLSHWGDIRRWILYVYEEFIQAESFAINTRRDCKTAVVTFLALTRDRMLSGWSKKVVTDTKIMPLIFALWNLETTDARFSSHTGQFNAYRESVVLNSCFLISHETKSPIDWDKALLPFDGRPETASRIALMHLSQEMARQYLDPECIAWDVHIVTALSFRDDMRWALLNLGAIVKITHVIPPHPNLTYAARCISNASLFLRIRMQENDGIPWMSEAIRSDLIKGLLKSERYLPFMDNDKARDALSDILHMIIPAYTAYRSLLLPIAKAVDEIIDLGLDKQLDKHGKLYAGWACLQETTERRKLLNYDGPEKVHVQTCHNDNCRKTVPTGTLKRCGGCLHTYYCSKSCQRYDWRRGKHKAYCTRVQERSAWSLGEMNGISNRDLRFLDCVIEDELKKHRARIANHGLNINVIELDLTHGEPNITFDSRGVNPSPFKLLCRCEHYANDNWKRLRQHVARTNEPVVLVRAFIPGGISRKAVLRAIPLFQVLGRPPVQGSRVYATYVYTCCGRPGQEANNSPLRNFAS
;
A
#
# COMPACT_ATOMS: atom_id res chain seq x y z
N MET A 1 58.73 -22.36 8.66
CA MET A 1 59.21 -21.60 7.48
C MET A 1 58.67 -20.19 7.59
N HIS A 2 59.53 -19.21 7.37
CA HIS A 2 59.36 -17.80 7.68
C HIS A 2 58.09 -17.15 7.12
N LEU A 3 57.39 -16.42 7.99
CA LEU A 3 56.48 -15.33 7.60
C LEU A 3 57.33 -14.20 6.98
N PRO A 4 56.95 -13.64 5.82
CA PRO A 4 57.46 -12.34 5.40
C PRO A 4 56.68 -11.25 6.12
N THR A 5 57.32 -10.66 7.12
CA THR A 5 57.00 -9.33 7.65
C THR A 5 57.31 -8.29 6.59
N GLY A 6 56.29 -7.59 6.11
CA GLY A 6 56.47 -6.49 5.15
C GLY A 6 55.15 -6.08 4.49
N MET A 7 54.22 -5.51 5.26
CA MET A 7 53.23 -4.62 4.65
C MET A 7 53.95 -3.32 4.25
N PRO A 8 53.75 -2.79 3.03
CA PRO A 8 54.20 -1.45 2.70
C PRO A 8 53.43 -0.46 3.57
N SER A 9 54.16 0.39 4.29
CA SER A 9 53.63 1.57 4.95
C SER A 9 52.80 2.39 3.97
N THR A 10 51.54 2.65 4.30
CA THR A 10 50.70 3.66 3.66
C THR A 10 51.49 4.96 3.52
N THR A 11 51.67 5.41 2.29
CA THR A 11 52.24 6.71 1.94
C THR A 11 51.50 7.79 2.72
N ARG A 12 52.15 8.40 3.72
CA ARG A 12 51.68 9.64 4.34
C ARG A 12 51.52 10.67 3.23
N PHE A 13 50.29 11.12 2.99
CA PHE A 13 50.02 12.28 2.16
C PHE A 13 50.86 13.46 2.69
N ASN A 14 51.63 14.12 1.82
CA ASN A 14 52.53 15.19 2.22
C ASN A 14 51.73 16.35 2.84
N GLU A 15 52.04 16.71 4.09
CA GLU A 15 51.35 17.76 4.86
C GLU A 15 51.37 19.11 4.13
N MET A 16 52.46 19.43 3.44
CA MET A 16 52.58 20.62 2.60
C MET A 16 51.60 20.64 1.42
N ASN A 17 51.29 19.47 0.86
CA ASN A 17 50.29 19.35 -0.21
C ASN A 17 48.89 19.58 0.36
N PHE A 18 48.60 19.05 1.55
CA PHE A 18 47.30 19.26 2.21
C PHE A 18 47.04 20.73 2.54
N GLU A 19 48.04 21.46 3.07
CA GLU A 19 47.91 22.89 3.36
C GLU A 19 47.61 23.72 2.10
N ASN A 20 48.28 23.43 0.98
CA ASN A 20 48.02 24.10 -0.29
C ASN A 20 46.60 23.83 -0.79
N LEU A 21 46.10 22.59 -0.64
CA LEU A 21 44.72 22.26 -1.01
C LEU A 21 43.70 23.00 -0.14
N ILE A 22 43.92 23.08 1.17
CA ILE A 22 43.05 23.85 2.08
C ILE A 22 43.03 25.34 1.71
N ALA A 23 44.20 25.94 1.46
CA ALA A 23 44.29 27.35 1.09
C ALA A 23 43.57 27.63 -0.24
N ASN A 24 43.79 26.79 -1.26
CA ASN A 24 43.14 26.93 -2.56
C ASN A 24 41.63 26.69 -2.47
N ALA A 25 41.18 25.70 -1.70
CA ALA A 25 39.76 25.45 -1.48
C ALA A 25 39.08 26.61 -0.73
N THR A 26 39.77 27.22 0.24
CA THR A 26 39.29 28.41 0.96
C THR A 26 39.08 29.60 0.03
N GLN A 27 39.86 29.68 -1.06
CA GLN A 27 39.71 30.68 -2.13
C GLN A 27 38.68 30.28 -3.20
N GLY A 28 37.94 29.18 -3.00
CA GLY A 28 36.89 28.72 -3.92
C GLY A 28 37.38 27.81 -5.05
N SER A 29 38.61 27.27 -5.01
CA SER A 29 39.10 26.37 -6.06
C SER A 29 38.34 25.03 -6.08
N VAL A 30 37.47 24.84 -7.08
CA VAL A 30 36.70 23.60 -7.30
C VAL A 30 37.59 22.37 -7.41
N GLN A 31 38.72 22.51 -8.12
CA GLN A 31 39.68 21.41 -8.27
C GLN A 31 40.30 21.00 -6.93
N ALA A 32 40.63 21.97 -6.06
CA ALA A 32 41.14 21.67 -4.72
C ALA A 32 40.06 20.97 -3.87
N ILE A 33 38.82 21.44 -3.91
CA ILE A 33 37.68 20.81 -3.20
C ILE A 33 37.48 19.36 -3.67
N ALA A 34 37.53 19.11 -4.98
CA ALA A 34 37.41 17.75 -5.53
C ALA A 34 38.55 16.83 -5.07
N GLN A 35 39.79 17.32 -5.01
CA GLN A 35 40.93 16.55 -4.51
C GLN A 35 40.81 16.26 -3.01
N LEU A 36 40.31 17.22 -2.23
CA LEU A 36 39.99 17.01 -0.81
C LEU A 36 38.88 15.98 -0.63
N ALA A 37 37.86 15.97 -1.51
CA ALA A 37 36.80 14.95 -1.51
C ALA A 37 37.39 13.55 -1.70
N THR A 38 38.24 13.35 -2.71
CA THR A 38 38.92 12.07 -2.95
C THR A 38 39.75 11.65 -1.72
N LEU A 39 40.53 12.57 -1.16
CA LEU A 39 41.34 12.30 0.02
C LEU A 39 40.50 11.88 1.24
N ALA A 40 39.33 12.49 1.41
CA ALA A 40 38.38 12.18 2.48
C ALA A 40 37.62 10.86 2.24
N SER A 41 37.32 10.51 0.99
CA SER A 41 36.64 9.26 0.63
C SER A 41 37.52 8.02 0.79
N ASP A 42 38.83 8.14 0.50
CA ASP A 42 39.77 7.01 0.57
C ASP A 42 40.27 6.70 1.99
N HIS A 43 39.74 7.38 3.02
CA HIS A 43 40.25 7.34 4.40
C HIS A 43 41.76 7.64 4.51
N ALA A 44 42.29 8.38 3.54
CA ALA A 44 43.71 8.67 3.45
C ALA A 44 44.12 9.89 4.30
N CYS A 45 43.16 10.66 4.84
CA CYS A 45 43.40 11.75 5.79
C CYS A 45 43.14 11.36 7.25
N LEU A 46 43.67 12.17 8.17
CA LEU A 46 43.43 12.08 9.61
C LEU A 46 42.08 12.75 9.98
N PRO A 47 41.43 12.34 11.09
CA PRO A 47 40.25 13.01 11.65
C PRO A 47 40.38 14.55 11.72
N SER A 48 41.50 15.06 12.22
CA SER A 48 41.77 16.50 12.34
C SER A 48 41.92 17.20 10.98
N GLN A 49 42.36 16.49 9.94
CA GLN A 49 42.40 17.02 8.59
C GLN A 49 41.00 17.12 8.01
N TYR A 50 40.14 16.10 8.23
CA TYR A 50 38.74 16.15 7.81
C TYR A 50 37.97 17.28 8.50
N GLU A 51 38.18 17.50 9.81
CA GLU A 51 37.59 18.65 10.53
C GLU A 51 37.97 20.00 9.91
N ARG A 52 39.16 20.11 9.33
CA ARG A 52 39.58 21.33 8.61
C ARG A 52 38.92 21.42 7.24
N MET A 53 38.85 20.32 6.50
CA MET A 53 38.16 20.27 5.21
C MET A 53 36.69 20.65 5.32
N ILE A 54 35.97 20.10 6.32
CA ILE A 54 34.54 20.38 6.51
C ILE A 54 34.29 21.84 6.90
N LYS A 55 35.19 22.45 7.68
CA LYS A 55 35.12 23.88 8.01
C LYS A 55 35.28 24.77 6.78
N VAL A 56 36.17 24.41 5.84
CA VAL A 56 36.28 25.11 4.56
C VAL A 56 34.97 24.97 3.76
N ALA A 57 34.37 23.78 3.72
CA ALA A 57 33.09 23.58 3.05
C ALA A 57 31.97 24.44 3.68
N TYR A 58 31.90 24.55 5.00
CA TYR A 58 30.94 25.43 5.67
C TYR A 58 31.20 26.92 5.43
N LEU A 59 32.47 27.34 5.35
CA LEU A 59 32.83 28.72 5.00
C LEU A 59 32.35 29.10 3.59
N LEU A 60 32.51 28.19 2.63
CA LEU A 60 32.01 28.37 1.26
C LEU A 60 30.47 28.37 1.20
N LEU A 61 29.81 27.79 2.20
CA LEU A 61 28.36 27.73 2.34
C LEU A 61 27.81 28.74 3.35
N ASP A 62 28.58 29.76 3.72
CA ASP A 62 28.07 30.90 4.49
C ASP A 62 27.06 31.68 3.63
N ALA A 63 25.88 31.94 4.18
CA ALA A 63 24.80 32.61 3.46
C ALA A 63 25.12 34.07 3.13
N MET A 64 26.12 34.67 3.80
CA MET A 64 26.59 36.02 3.49
C MET A 64 27.22 36.12 2.10
N HIS A 65 27.63 34.99 1.51
CA HIS A 65 28.21 34.95 0.16
C HIS A 65 27.17 34.73 -0.96
N ILE A 66 25.86 34.67 -0.64
CA ILE A 66 24.80 34.52 -1.66
C ILE A 66 24.59 35.87 -2.39
N PRO A 67 24.74 35.95 -3.73
CA PRO A 67 24.66 37.22 -4.46
C PRO A 67 23.21 37.62 -4.80
N TYR A 68 22.42 37.99 -3.78
CA TYR A 68 20.98 38.32 -3.96
C TYR A 68 20.67 39.53 -4.87
N PHE A 69 21.65 40.39 -5.17
CA PHE A 69 21.43 41.67 -5.85
C PHE A 69 22.19 41.80 -7.18
N GLU A 70 22.84 40.73 -7.61
CA GLU A 70 23.62 40.68 -8.85
C GLU A 70 22.98 39.66 -9.81
N ASP A 71 23.24 39.83 -11.11
CA ASP A 71 22.84 38.81 -12.09
C ASP A 71 23.64 37.52 -11.80
N PRO A 72 22.99 36.37 -11.55
CA PRO A 72 23.69 35.16 -11.17
C PRO A 72 24.74 34.76 -12.22
N SER A 73 25.98 34.55 -11.79
CA SER A 73 27.06 33.99 -12.63
C SER A 73 27.32 32.53 -12.27
N VAL A 74 27.83 31.75 -13.24
CA VAL A 74 28.25 30.37 -12.99
C VAL A 74 29.34 30.33 -11.91
N ASP A 75 30.29 31.27 -11.96
CA ASP A 75 31.40 31.36 -11.01
C ASP A 75 30.92 31.49 -9.55
N ASP A 76 29.74 32.07 -9.32
CA ASP A 76 29.17 32.28 -7.98
C ASP A 76 28.71 30.97 -7.33
N VAL A 77 28.42 29.94 -8.13
CA VAL A 77 27.78 28.71 -7.66
C VAL A 77 28.69 27.49 -7.71
N GLU A 78 29.79 27.54 -8.46
CA GLU A 78 30.71 26.41 -8.63
C GLU A 78 31.30 25.92 -7.30
N ALA A 79 31.88 26.83 -6.50
CA ALA A 79 32.48 26.48 -5.21
C ALA A 79 31.45 26.01 -4.16
N PRO A 80 30.30 26.68 -3.98
CA PRO A 80 29.21 26.18 -3.14
C PRO A 80 28.67 24.80 -3.56
N CYS A 81 28.48 24.56 -4.86
CA CYS A 81 28.05 23.24 -5.35
C CYS A 81 29.11 22.16 -5.12
N ALA A 82 30.40 22.49 -5.29
CA ALA A 82 31.49 21.59 -4.94
C ALA A 82 31.50 21.28 -3.44
N ALA A 83 31.26 22.28 -2.58
CA ALA A 83 31.16 22.09 -1.13
C ALA A 83 29.95 21.21 -0.73
N LEU A 84 28.77 21.44 -1.31
CA LEU A 84 27.59 20.58 -1.09
C LEU A 84 27.88 19.12 -1.49
N THR A 85 28.51 18.93 -2.64
CA THR A 85 28.89 17.59 -3.15
C THR A 85 29.93 16.94 -2.23
N PHE A 86 30.95 17.69 -1.80
CA PHE A 86 31.96 17.23 -0.83
C PHE A 86 31.27 16.72 0.43
N ILE A 87 30.44 17.54 1.09
CA ILE A 87 29.75 17.14 2.32
C ILE A 87 28.85 15.92 2.05
N GLY A 88 28.00 15.95 1.02
CA GLY A 88 27.07 14.86 0.74
C GLY A 88 27.76 13.53 0.43
N SER A 89 28.97 13.55 -0.13
CA SER A 89 29.70 12.35 -0.53
C SER A 89 30.68 11.82 0.52
N THR A 90 31.13 12.64 1.46
CA THR A 90 32.11 12.22 2.48
C THR A 90 31.54 12.10 3.88
N PHE A 91 30.46 12.82 4.21
CA PHE A 91 30.04 12.99 5.61
C PHE A 91 29.65 11.68 6.30
N PHE A 92 28.94 10.77 5.61
CA PHE A 92 28.53 9.47 6.16
C PHE A 92 29.71 8.58 6.58
N ILE A 93 30.85 8.74 5.88
CA ILE A 93 32.09 8.00 6.16
C ILE A 93 32.63 8.39 7.54
N TRP A 94 32.63 9.69 7.82
CA TRP A 94 33.28 10.27 9.00
C TRP A 94 32.39 10.34 10.23
N ILE A 95 31.06 10.36 10.07
CA ILE A 95 30.16 10.18 11.22
C ILE A 95 30.15 8.75 11.76
N SER A 96 30.70 7.79 11.00
CA SER A 96 30.90 6.42 11.49
C SER A 96 32.08 6.31 12.48
N ASP A 97 32.90 7.36 12.61
CA ASP A 97 33.92 7.47 13.67
C ASP A 97 33.31 8.04 14.95
N ASP A 98 33.23 7.22 16.00
CA ASP A 98 32.63 7.57 17.30
C ASP A 98 33.20 8.85 17.92
N LYS A 99 34.48 9.18 17.67
CA LYS A 99 35.13 10.37 18.23
C LYS A 99 34.70 11.64 17.51
N MET A 100 34.40 11.55 16.21
CA MET A 100 34.03 12.70 15.38
C MET A 100 32.53 12.91 15.31
N ALA A 101 31.74 11.83 15.35
CA ALA A 101 30.31 11.82 15.04
C ALA A 101 29.53 12.94 15.73
N SER A 102 29.68 13.07 17.06
CA SER A 102 28.93 14.06 17.84
C SER A 102 29.27 15.50 17.44
N GLY A 103 30.55 15.80 17.20
CA GLY A 103 31.01 17.13 16.77
C GLY A 103 30.52 17.47 15.36
N LEU A 104 30.70 16.55 14.42
CA LEU A 104 30.24 16.72 13.03
C LEU A 104 28.73 16.95 12.94
N ILE A 105 27.94 16.17 13.69
CA ILE A 105 26.48 16.30 13.72
C ILE A 105 26.07 17.66 14.32
N ALA A 106 26.74 18.09 15.40
CA ALA A 106 26.48 19.40 16.00
C ALA A 106 26.80 20.54 15.04
N ASP A 107 27.93 20.44 14.32
CA ASP A 107 28.35 21.43 13.33
C ASP A 107 27.41 21.47 12.12
N LEU A 108 26.95 20.32 11.62
CA LEU A 108 25.95 20.28 10.54
C LEU A 108 24.64 20.97 10.96
N LEU A 109 24.21 20.75 12.20
CA LEU A 109 23.00 21.38 12.74
C LEU A 109 23.15 22.88 12.92
N SER A 110 24.33 23.37 13.31
CA SER A 110 24.59 24.80 13.49
C SER A 110 24.66 25.55 12.15
N HIS A 111 25.22 24.94 11.12
CA HIS A 111 25.33 25.53 9.77
C HIS A 111 24.13 25.25 8.87
N TRP A 112 23.16 24.43 9.30
CA TRP A 112 21.99 24.08 8.48
C TRP A 112 21.23 25.31 7.97
N GLY A 113 21.17 26.40 8.74
CA GLY A 113 20.50 27.64 8.31
C GLY A 113 21.07 28.23 7.03
N ASP A 114 22.40 28.22 6.89
CA ASP A 114 23.11 28.80 5.75
C ASP A 114 23.09 27.86 4.55
N ILE A 115 23.38 26.58 4.80
CA ILE A 115 23.29 25.51 3.79
C ILE A 115 21.90 25.48 3.16
N ARG A 116 20.85 25.60 3.99
CA ARG A 116 19.46 25.65 3.54
C ARG A 116 19.22 26.83 2.59
N ARG A 117 19.78 28.02 2.86
CA ARG A 117 19.62 29.19 1.98
C ARG A 117 20.32 28.98 0.65
N TRP A 118 21.54 28.42 0.67
CA TRP A 118 22.24 28.04 -0.55
C TRP A 118 21.47 27.03 -1.39
N ILE A 119 20.92 25.96 -0.79
CA ILE A 119 20.11 24.98 -1.53
C ILE A 119 18.91 25.63 -2.23
N LEU A 120 18.22 26.56 -1.55
CA LEU A 120 17.08 27.28 -2.13
C LEU A 120 17.52 28.20 -3.27
N TYR A 121 18.60 28.98 -3.06
CA TYR A 121 19.16 29.87 -4.07
C TYR A 121 19.60 29.10 -5.34
N VAL A 122 20.37 28.03 -5.18
CA VAL A 122 20.82 27.16 -6.28
C VAL A 122 19.62 26.61 -7.06
N TYR A 123 18.56 26.22 -6.37
CA TYR A 123 17.36 25.72 -7.02
C TYR A 123 16.60 26.81 -7.80
N GLU A 124 16.36 27.97 -7.18
CA GLU A 124 15.60 29.07 -7.78
C GLU A 124 16.34 29.72 -8.95
N GLU A 125 17.63 30.05 -8.78
CA GLU A 125 18.39 30.85 -9.75
C GLU A 125 19.14 30.03 -10.80
N PHE A 126 19.46 28.76 -10.53
CA PHE A 126 20.22 27.93 -11.50
C PHE A 126 19.41 26.75 -12.02
N ILE A 127 18.87 25.89 -11.15
CA ILE A 127 18.20 24.67 -11.60
C ILE A 127 16.93 25.00 -12.42
N GLN A 128 16.12 25.97 -11.96
CA GLN A 128 14.90 26.39 -12.65
C GLN A 128 15.16 27.34 -13.83
N ALA A 129 16.26 28.08 -13.83
CA ALA A 129 16.55 29.08 -14.84
C ALA A 129 16.94 28.45 -16.19
N GLU A 130 16.08 28.66 -17.20
CA GLU A 130 16.32 28.16 -18.57
C GLU A 130 17.44 28.89 -19.31
N SER A 131 17.88 30.05 -18.80
CA SER A 131 18.98 30.85 -19.34
C SER A 131 20.34 30.15 -19.23
N PHE A 132 20.54 29.28 -18.24
CA PHE A 132 21.80 28.58 -18.05
C PHE A 132 21.93 27.31 -18.91
N ALA A 133 23.17 26.99 -19.26
CA ALA A 133 23.50 25.76 -19.97
C ALA A 133 23.03 24.52 -19.17
N ILE A 134 22.50 23.52 -19.88
CA ILE A 134 21.92 22.34 -19.25
C ILE A 134 22.93 21.58 -18.36
N ASN A 135 24.21 21.58 -18.70
CA ASN A 135 25.25 20.93 -17.90
C ASN A 135 25.37 21.61 -16.53
N THR A 136 25.49 22.94 -16.49
CA THR A 136 25.52 23.71 -15.24
C THR A 136 24.30 23.43 -14.37
N ARG A 137 23.10 23.39 -14.97
CA ARG A 137 21.86 23.08 -14.25
C ARG A 137 21.86 21.66 -13.66
N ARG A 138 22.41 20.69 -14.41
CA ARG A 138 22.57 19.30 -13.94
C ARG A 138 23.59 19.17 -12.82
N ASP A 139 24.69 19.91 -12.88
CA ASP A 139 25.74 19.90 -11.85
C ASP A 139 25.20 20.50 -10.55
N CYS A 140 24.51 21.64 -10.64
CA CYS A 140 23.81 22.25 -9.51
C CYS A 140 22.80 21.30 -8.86
N LYS A 141 21.97 20.67 -9.69
CA LYS A 141 20.99 19.65 -9.24
C LYS A 141 21.69 18.49 -8.54
N THR A 142 22.75 17.96 -9.13
CA THR A 142 23.51 16.83 -8.58
C THR A 142 24.11 17.18 -7.21
N ALA A 143 24.66 18.38 -7.06
CA ALA A 143 25.20 18.86 -5.78
C ALA A 143 24.11 18.91 -4.69
N VAL A 144 22.95 19.49 -5.00
CA VAL A 144 21.82 19.57 -4.06
C VAL A 144 21.30 18.18 -3.67
N VAL A 145 21.08 17.30 -4.65
CA VAL A 145 20.57 15.94 -4.39
C VAL A 145 21.59 15.11 -3.60
N THR A 146 22.89 15.24 -3.92
CA THR A 146 23.99 14.56 -3.21
C THR A 146 24.02 14.95 -1.74
N PHE A 147 23.89 16.25 -1.44
CA PHE A 147 23.81 16.72 -0.06
C PHE A 147 22.54 16.22 0.65
N LEU A 148 21.37 16.35 0.01
CA LEU A 148 20.10 15.91 0.61
C LEU A 148 20.02 14.38 0.79
N ALA A 149 20.81 13.60 0.05
CA ALA A 149 20.92 12.15 0.22
C ALA A 149 21.49 11.74 1.59
N LEU A 150 22.10 12.66 2.35
CA LEU A 150 22.45 12.45 3.76
C LEU A 150 21.22 12.10 4.63
N THR A 151 20.01 12.43 4.18
CA THR A 151 18.77 12.10 4.91
C THR A 151 18.56 10.60 5.11
N ARG A 152 19.22 9.77 4.29
CA ARG A 152 19.27 8.31 4.40
C ARG A 152 19.98 7.82 5.67
N ASP A 153 20.90 8.60 6.22
CA ASP A 153 21.71 8.15 7.34
C ASP A 153 20.95 8.24 8.66
N ARG A 154 20.90 7.12 9.39
CA ARG A 154 20.15 7.01 10.66
C ARG A 154 20.76 7.86 11.77
N MET A 155 22.07 8.08 11.77
CA MET A 155 22.74 8.94 12.75
C MET A 155 22.32 10.40 12.59
N LEU A 156 21.87 10.78 11.40
CA LEU A 156 21.40 12.13 11.08
C LEU A 156 19.90 12.33 11.26
N SER A 157 19.19 11.39 11.91
CA SER A 157 17.74 11.47 12.10
C SER A 157 17.26 12.80 12.70
N GLY A 158 18.04 13.44 13.58
CA GLY A 158 17.74 14.77 14.12
C GLY A 158 17.74 15.89 13.06
N TRP A 159 18.72 15.87 12.16
CA TRP A 159 18.79 16.80 11.02
C TRP A 159 17.77 16.45 9.94
N SER A 160 17.61 15.16 9.60
CA SER A 160 16.61 14.70 8.62
C SER A 160 15.19 15.13 8.99
N LYS A 161 14.84 15.18 10.28
CA LYS A 161 13.56 15.76 10.74
C LYS A 161 13.40 17.21 10.31
N LYS A 162 14.44 18.04 10.45
CA LYS A 162 14.40 19.46 10.04
C LYS A 162 14.12 19.56 8.54
N VAL A 163 14.76 18.72 7.71
CA VAL A 163 14.51 18.64 6.26
C VAL A 163 13.05 18.29 5.98
N VAL A 164 12.55 17.21 6.59
CA VAL A 164 11.16 16.72 6.40
C VAL A 164 10.09 17.74 6.81
N THR A 165 10.34 18.53 7.84
CA THR A 165 9.38 19.54 8.31
C THR A 165 9.54 20.91 7.64
N ASP A 166 10.53 21.07 6.75
CA ASP A 166 10.82 22.36 6.14
C ASP A 166 9.84 22.68 5.01
N THR A 167 9.15 23.82 5.14
CA THR A 167 8.11 24.27 4.21
C THR A 167 8.65 24.78 2.87
N LYS A 168 9.97 24.91 2.70
CA LYS A 168 10.61 25.25 1.42
C LYS A 168 11.46 24.11 0.85
N ILE A 169 12.15 23.34 1.69
CA ILE A 169 12.99 22.22 1.21
C ILE A 169 12.14 21.02 0.76
N MET A 170 11.05 20.67 1.46
CA MET A 170 10.20 19.55 1.01
C MET A 170 9.57 19.80 -0.37
N PRO A 171 8.95 20.96 -0.64
CA PRO A 171 8.47 21.27 -2.00
C PRO A 171 9.59 21.21 -3.05
N LEU A 172 10.79 21.69 -2.72
CA LEU A 172 11.95 21.58 -3.61
C LEU A 172 12.30 20.12 -3.92
N ILE A 173 12.32 19.22 -2.93
CA ILE A 173 12.56 17.78 -3.14
C ILE A 173 11.53 17.20 -4.10
N PHE A 174 10.24 17.52 -3.92
CA PHE A 174 9.18 17.10 -4.84
C PHE A 174 9.35 17.69 -6.24
N ALA A 175 9.82 18.94 -6.35
CA ALA A 175 10.08 19.56 -7.65
C ALA A 175 11.25 18.92 -8.40
N LEU A 176 12.34 18.59 -7.70
CA LEU A 176 13.47 17.85 -8.29
C LEU A 176 13.05 16.46 -8.74
N TRP A 177 12.24 15.77 -7.93
CA TRP A 177 11.68 14.46 -8.26
C TRP A 177 10.70 14.52 -9.46
N ASN A 178 9.92 15.59 -9.59
CA ASN A 178 9.10 15.84 -10.78
C ASN A 178 9.97 16.10 -12.02
N LEU A 179 11.04 16.89 -11.86
CA LEU A 179 11.95 17.27 -12.95
C LEU A 179 12.65 16.04 -13.56
N GLU A 180 13.02 15.04 -12.76
CA GLU A 180 13.65 13.79 -13.22
C GLU A 180 12.80 13.02 -14.26
N THR A 181 11.47 13.08 -14.14
CA THR A 181 10.54 12.37 -15.06
C THR A 181 9.97 13.24 -16.16
N THR A 182 9.80 14.53 -15.91
CA THR A 182 9.15 15.46 -16.86
C THR A 182 10.12 16.05 -17.88
N ASP A 183 11.42 16.11 -17.57
CA ASP A 183 12.45 16.57 -18.50
C ASP A 183 13.56 15.53 -18.65
N ALA A 184 13.61 14.90 -19.82
CA ALA A 184 14.60 13.89 -20.16
C ALA A 184 16.05 14.36 -20.01
N ARG A 185 16.32 15.68 -20.08
CA ARG A 185 17.65 16.25 -19.90
C ARG A 185 18.14 16.17 -18.45
N PHE A 186 17.23 16.13 -17.48
CA PHE A 186 17.52 16.00 -16.05
C PHE A 186 17.41 14.56 -15.55
N SER A 187 17.14 13.62 -16.44
CA SER A 187 16.98 12.21 -16.13
C SER A 187 18.29 11.61 -15.62
N SER A 188 18.28 11.16 -14.36
CA SER A 188 19.40 10.47 -13.70
C SER A 188 19.69 9.09 -14.32
N HIS A 189 18.79 8.60 -15.20
CA HIS A 189 18.91 7.33 -15.93
C HIS A 189 20.10 7.25 -16.92
N THR A 190 20.82 8.37 -17.13
CA THR A 190 21.95 8.49 -18.05
C THR A 190 23.34 8.37 -17.38
N GLY A 191 23.41 8.27 -16.04
CA GLY A 191 24.66 8.29 -15.26
C GLY A 191 25.11 6.93 -14.69
N GLN A 192 26.37 6.86 -14.24
CA GLN A 192 27.00 5.65 -13.67
C GLN A 192 26.87 5.50 -12.14
N PHE A 193 26.45 6.53 -11.40
CA PHE A 193 26.37 6.51 -9.93
C PHE A 193 24.92 6.56 -9.42
N ASN A 194 24.43 5.44 -8.88
CA ASN A 194 23.04 5.28 -8.43
C ASN A 194 22.74 5.87 -7.03
N ALA A 195 23.76 6.27 -6.27
CA ALA A 195 23.63 6.62 -4.85
C ALA A 195 22.95 7.97 -4.55
N TYR A 196 22.68 8.78 -5.58
CA TYR A 196 22.26 10.20 -5.46
C TYR A 196 21.04 10.52 -6.35
N ARG A 197 20.01 9.67 -6.32
CA ARG A 197 18.74 9.92 -7.03
C ARG A 197 17.71 10.65 -6.18
N GLU A 198 16.78 11.31 -6.84
CA GLU A 198 15.69 12.04 -6.21
C GLU A 198 14.77 11.08 -5.45
N SER A 199 14.49 9.91 -6.01
CA SER A 199 13.73 8.85 -5.35
C SER A 199 14.37 8.40 -4.03
N VAL A 200 15.71 8.34 -3.90
CA VAL A 200 16.31 7.95 -2.60
C VAL A 200 16.10 9.02 -1.54
N VAL A 201 16.22 10.31 -1.91
CA VAL A 201 15.99 11.44 -1.00
C VAL A 201 14.54 11.46 -0.54
N LEU A 202 13.59 11.39 -1.48
CA LEU A 202 12.16 11.40 -1.17
C LEU A 202 11.74 10.17 -0.35
N ASN A 203 12.22 8.99 -0.72
CA ASN A 203 12.02 7.76 0.05
C ASN A 203 12.51 7.90 1.49
N SER A 204 13.70 8.47 1.69
CA SER A 204 14.28 8.69 3.01
C SER A 204 13.47 9.68 3.84
N CYS A 205 12.96 10.74 3.20
CA CYS A 205 12.04 11.68 3.83
C CYS A 205 10.74 11.01 4.32
N PHE A 206 10.15 10.10 3.54
CA PHE A 206 8.97 9.34 3.98
C PHE A 206 9.28 8.39 5.14
N LEU A 207 10.41 7.69 5.10
CA LEU A 207 10.85 6.83 6.21
C LEU A 207 11.03 7.64 7.49
N ILE A 208 11.75 8.75 7.43
CA ILE A 208 11.97 9.65 8.58
C ILE A 208 10.64 10.22 9.08
N SER A 209 9.76 10.68 8.20
CA SER A 209 8.42 11.16 8.57
C SER A 209 7.66 10.10 9.39
N HIS A 210 7.67 8.85 8.92
CA HIS A 210 7.01 7.74 9.58
C HIS A 210 7.65 7.36 10.93
N GLU A 211 8.95 7.10 10.95
CA GLU A 211 9.70 6.65 12.12
C GLU A 211 9.67 7.69 13.25
N THR A 212 9.73 8.96 12.88
CA THR A 212 9.85 10.06 13.84
C THR A 212 8.54 10.76 14.14
N LYS A 213 7.45 10.37 13.45
CA LYS A 213 6.13 11.03 13.50
C LYS A 213 6.20 12.52 13.13
N SER A 214 7.13 12.88 12.25
CA SER A 214 7.28 14.26 11.77
C SER A 214 6.34 14.48 10.59
N PRO A 215 5.38 15.42 10.67
CA PRO A 215 4.40 15.62 9.60
C PRO A 215 5.04 16.31 8.39
N ILE A 216 4.63 15.87 7.19
CA ILE A 216 4.90 16.58 5.93
C ILE A 216 3.76 17.58 5.70
N ASP A 217 4.11 18.83 5.41
CA ASP A 217 3.16 19.84 4.95
C ASP A 217 2.77 19.55 3.49
N TRP A 218 1.67 18.81 3.31
CA TRP A 218 1.22 18.37 1.99
C TRP A 218 0.75 19.51 1.09
N ASP A 219 0.20 20.59 1.66
CA ASP A 219 -0.24 21.76 0.88
C ASP A 219 0.95 22.43 0.21
N LYS A 220 2.08 22.51 0.93
CA LYS A 220 3.34 23.01 0.37
C LYS A 220 4.03 21.98 -0.53
N ALA A 221 4.13 20.73 -0.08
CA ALA A 221 4.82 19.66 -0.83
C ALA A 221 4.21 19.43 -2.22
N LEU A 222 2.92 19.75 -2.41
CA LEU A 222 2.21 19.61 -3.68
C LEU A 222 2.27 20.83 -4.59
N LEU A 223 2.86 21.96 -4.16
CA LEU A 223 3.01 23.14 -5.00
C LEU A 223 3.68 22.86 -6.35
N PRO A 224 4.73 22.00 -6.46
CA PRO A 224 5.34 21.65 -7.75
C PRO A 224 4.40 20.93 -8.73
N PHE A 225 3.23 20.52 -8.26
CA PHE A 225 2.20 19.84 -9.04
C PHE A 225 0.90 20.66 -9.14
N ASP A 226 0.98 21.98 -8.97
CA ASP A 226 -0.18 22.90 -8.89
C ASP A 226 -1.18 22.53 -7.78
N GLY A 227 -0.69 21.91 -6.69
CA GLY A 227 -1.54 21.40 -5.63
C GLY A 227 -2.36 20.17 -6.02
N ARG A 228 -2.08 19.51 -7.17
CA ARG A 228 -2.89 18.40 -7.69
C ARG A 228 -2.32 17.03 -7.27
N PRO A 229 -3.04 16.27 -6.41
CA PRO A 229 -2.64 14.92 -5.98
C PRO A 229 -2.47 13.93 -7.13
N GLU A 230 -3.31 14.05 -8.16
CA GLU A 230 -3.30 13.15 -9.31
C GLU A 230 -1.99 13.23 -10.09
N THR A 231 -1.45 14.43 -10.27
CA THR A 231 -0.18 14.64 -10.97
C THR A 231 0.96 13.98 -10.19
N ALA A 232 1.03 14.17 -8.87
CA ALA A 232 2.05 13.51 -8.04
C ALA A 232 1.94 11.96 -8.10
N SER A 233 0.73 11.41 -8.06
CA SER A 233 0.48 9.96 -8.22
C SER A 233 0.92 9.43 -9.59
N ARG A 234 0.69 10.22 -10.65
CA ARG A 234 1.13 9.89 -12.01
C ARG A 234 2.65 9.87 -12.12
N ILE A 235 3.32 10.87 -11.55
CA ILE A 235 4.78 10.95 -11.50
C ILE A 235 5.36 9.76 -10.74
N ALA A 236 4.76 9.36 -9.61
CA ALA A 236 5.18 8.17 -8.87
C ALA A 236 5.16 6.89 -9.72
N LEU A 237 4.09 6.68 -10.48
CA LEU A 237 3.97 5.53 -11.35
C LEU A 237 4.83 5.64 -12.61
N MET A 238 5.15 6.86 -13.06
CA MET A 238 6.08 7.09 -14.18
C MET A 238 7.50 6.69 -13.81
N HIS A 239 8.00 7.10 -12.64
CA HIS A 239 9.31 6.66 -12.12
C HIS A 239 9.44 5.14 -12.14
N LEU A 240 8.49 4.46 -11.48
CA LEU A 240 8.47 3.00 -11.46
C LEU A 240 8.41 2.39 -12.86
N SER A 241 7.60 2.95 -13.76
CA SER A 241 7.46 2.43 -15.13
C SER A 241 8.73 2.64 -15.97
N GLN A 242 9.43 3.75 -15.77
CA GLN A 242 10.69 4.04 -16.45
C GLN A 242 11.77 3.06 -16.00
N GLU A 243 11.90 2.80 -14.69
CA GLU A 243 12.84 1.80 -14.17
C GLU A 243 12.54 0.39 -14.67
N MET A 244 11.27 0.00 -14.68
CA MET A 244 10.86 -1.31 -15.17
C MET A 244 11.02 -1.49 -16.69
N ALA A 245 11.11 -0.40 -17.45
CA ALA A 245 11.31 -0.43 -18.89
C ALA A 245 12.80 -0.55 -19.30
N ARG A 246 13.74 -0.50 -18.35
CA ARG A 246 15.18 -0.56 -18.63
C ARG A 246 15.61 -1.96 -19.07
N GLN A 247 16.62 -2.01 -19.92
CA GLN A 247 17.28 -3.27 -20.30
C GLN A 247 17.92 -3.97 -19.09
N TYR A 248 18.49 -3.18 -18.18
CA TYR A 248 19.05 -3.64 -16.92
C TYR A 248 18.29 -2.98 -15.78
N LEU A 249 17.55 -3.81 -15.04
CA LEU A 249 16.78 -3.36 -13.88
C LEU A 249 17.72 -2.99 -12.74
N ASP A 250 17.43 -1.89 -12.05
CA ASP A 250 18.05 -1.54 -10.77
C ASP A 250 17.06 -1.84 -9.63
N PRO A 251 17.19 -2.99 -8.94
CA PRO A 251 16.26 -3.36 -7.89
C PRO A 251 16.31 -2.41 -6.68
N GLU A 252 17.37 -1.64 -6.49
CA GLU A 252 17.42 -0.65 -5.41
C GLU A 252 16.51 0.54 -5.74
N CYS A 253 16.60 1.06 -6.97
CA CYS A 253 15.73 2.14 -7.44
C CYS A 253 14.25 1.72 -7.45
N ILE A 254 13.96 0.52 -7.96
CA ILE A 254 12.60 -0.05 -7.96
C ILE A 254 12.07 -0.15 -6.52
N ALA A 255 12.90 -0.56 -5.55
CA ALA A 255 12.49 -0.65 -4.15
C ALA A 255 12.08 0.71 -3.56
N TRP A 256 12.80 1.79 -3.91
CA TRP A 256 12.47 3.15 -3.51
C TRP A 256 11.17 3.63 -4.15
N ASP A 257 10.99 3.43 -5.45
CA ASP A 257 9.80 3.87 -6.16
C ASP A 257 8.53 3.15 -5.67
N VAL A 258 8.62 1.84 -5.43
CA VAL A 258 7.51 1.08 -4.82
C VAL A 258 7.20 1.58 -3.41
N HIS A 259 8.22 1.90 -2.61
CA HIS A 259 7.99 2.46 -1.27
C HIS A 259 7.36 3.85 -1.35
N ILE A 260 7.78 4.72 -2.27
CA ILE A 260 7.16 6.02 -2.52
C ILE A 260 5.69 5.86 -2.91
N VAL A 261 5.38 4.99 -3.89
CA VAL A 261 3.98 4.69 -4.26
C VAL A 261 3.17 4.21 -3.05
N THR A 262 3.77 3.36 -2.22
CA THR A 262 3.14 2.87 -0.99
C THR A 262 2.89 3.98 0.02
N ALA A 263 3.88 4.85 0.26
CA ALA A 263 3.80 5.97 1.17
C ALA A 263 2.71 6.97 0.74
N LEU A 264 2.70 7.36 -0.53
CA LEU A 264 1.68 8.25 -1.10
C LEU A 264 0.27 7.66 -0.98
N SER A 265 0.13 6.35 -1.11
CA SER A 265 -1.17 5.67 -1.00
C SER A 265 -1.82 5.79 0.39
N PHE A 266 -1.09 6.18 1.44
CA PHE A 266 -1.68 6.42 2.75
C PHE A 266 -2.55 7.68 2.79
N ARG A 267 -2.39 8.62 1.85
CA ARG A 267 -3.25 9.80 1.71
C ARG A 267 -4.46 9.46 0.82
N ASP A 268 -5.67 9.80 1.26
CA ASP A 268 -6.92 9.35 0.62
C ASP A 268 -7.04 9.77 -0.86
N ASP A 269 -6.71 11.02 -1.19
CA ASP A 269 -6.78 11.57 -2.54
C ASP A 269 -5.74 10.96 -3.50
N MET A 270 -4.48 10.82 -3.07
CA MET A 270 -3.44 10.13 -3.83
C MET A 270 -3.73 8.65 -4.02
N ARG A 271 -4.29 7.99 -3.00
CA ARG A 271 -4.68 6.58 -3.08
C ARG A 271 -5.63 6.32 -4.23
N TRP A 272 -6.70 7.11 -4.34
CA TRP A 272 -7.66 6.97 -5.44
C TRP A 272 -7.03 7.27 -6.79
N ALA A 273 -6.20 8.33 -6.86
CA ALA A 273 -5.47 8.62 -8.08
C ALA A 273 -4.54 7.47 -8.51
N LEU A 274 -3.79 6.87 -7.58
CA LEU A 274 -2.91 5.73 -7.85
C LEU A 274 -3.70 4.51 -8.35
N LEU A 275 -4.82 4.18 -7.70
CA LEU A 275 -5.67 3.06 -8.12
C LEU A 275 -6.23 3.28 -9.53
N ASN A 276 -6.77 4.46 -9.82
CA ASN A 276 -7.28 4.81 -11.15
C ASN A 276 -6.20 4.80 -12.24
N LEU A 277 -4.95 5.06 -11.88
CA LEU A 277 -3.80 5.01 -12.79
C LEU A 277 -3.21 3.59 -12.95
N GLY A 278 -3.88 2.57 -12.41
CA GLY A 278 -3.49 1.16 -12.57
C GLY A 278 -2.32 0.74 -11.68
N ALA A 279 -2.17 1.33 -10.48
CA ALA A 279 -1.09 0.98 -9.56
C ALA A 279 -1.07 -0.51 -9.18
N ILE A 280 -2.23 -1.17 -9.07
CA ILE A 280 -2.30 -2.60 -8.76
C ILE A 280 -1.54 -3.43 -9.79
N VAL A 281 -1.78 -3.18 -11.08
CA VAL A 281 -1.11 -3.88 -12.18
C VAL A 281 0.39 -3.59 -12.16
N LYS A 282 0.77 -2.31 -12.09
CA LYS A 282 2.18 -1.88 -12.11
C LYS A 282 2.99 -2.48 -10.96
N ILE A 283 2.45 -2.46 -9.73
CA ILE A 283 3.11 -3.01 -8.54
C ILE A 283 3.17 -4.54 -8.60
N THR A 284 2.14 -5.20 -9.14
CA THR A 284 2.17 -6.67 -9.34
C THR A 284 3.34 -7.09 -10.22
N HIS A 285 3.60 -6.33 -11.29
CA HIS A 285 4.71 -6.59 -12.22
C HIS A 285 6.11 -6.36 -11.63
N VAL A 286 6.26 -5.85 -10.40
CA VAL A 286 7.56 -5.69 -9.72
C VAL A 286 8.05 -6.98 -9.05
N ILE A 287 7.13 -7.86 -8.69
CA ILE A 287 7.38 -9.14 -8.02
C ILE A 287 8.25 -10.17 -8.81
N PRO A 288 8.38 -10.12 -10.16
CA PRO A 288 9.25 -11.02 -10.92
C PRO A 288 10.73 -11.04 -10.48
N PRO A 289 11.49 -12.05 -10.90
CA PRO A 289 12.83 -12.29 -10.39
C PRO A 289 13.86 -11.23 -10.78
N HIS A 290 14.56 -10.71 -9.78
CA HIS A 290 15.75 -9.84 -9.93
C HIS A 290 17.04 -10.59 -9.59
N PRO A 291 18.20 -10.17 -10.16
CA PRO A 291 19.50 -10.82 -9.93
C PRO A 291 20.07 -10.57 -8.53
N ASN A 292 19.83 -9.39 -7.94
CA ASN A 292 20.29 -9.07 -6.58
C ASN A 292 19.25 -9.50 -5.54
N LEU A 293 19.56 -10.56 -4.77
CA LEU A 293 18.60 -11.19 -3.85
C LEU A 293 18.09 -10.25 -2.74
N THR A 294 18.96 -9.42 -2.16
CA THR A 294 18.60 -8.52 -1.05
C THR A 294 17.68 -7.39 -1.52
N TYR A 295 18.04 -6.70 -2.60
CA TYR A 295 17.19 -5.61 -3.11
C TYR A 295 15.90 -6.13 -3.74
N ALA A 296 15.93 -7.32 -4.36
CA ALA A 296 14.73 -8.01 -4.81
C ALA A 296 13.77 -8.28 -3.64
N ALA A 297 14.29 -8.79 -2.52
CA ALA A 297 13.49 -9.07 -1.34
C ALA A 297 12.84 -7.79 -0.80
N ARG A 298 13.54 -6.65 -0.82
CA ARG A 298 12.99 -5.35 -0.44
C ARG A 298 11.90 -4.86 -1.41
N CYS A 299 12.10 -4.99 -2.72
CA CYS A 299 11.08 -4.70 -3.73
C CYS A 299 9.80 -5.50 -3.48
N ILE A 300 9.95 -6.82 -3.35
CA ILE A 300 8.84 -7.76 -3.15
C ILE A 300 8.13 -7.45 -1.83
N SER A 301 8.88 -7.14 -0.77
CA SER A 301 8.32 -6.77 0.54
C SER A 301 7.44 -5.52 0.44
N ASN A 302 7.96 -4.44 -0.17
CA ASN A 302 7.20 -3.20 -0.34
C ASN A 302 5.98 -3.39 -1.25
N ALA A 303 6.14 -4.14 -2.36
CA ALA A 303 5.05 -4.43 -3.28
C ALA A 303 3.95 -5.25 -2.61
N SER A 304 4.32 -6.27 -1.82
CA SER A 304 3.38 -7.11 -1.08
C SER A 304 2.65 -6.32 0.00
N LEU A 305 3.33 -5.41 0.69
CA LEU A 305 2.68 -4.52 1.65
C LEU A 305 1.65 -3.61 0.99
N PHE A 306 1.99 -3.01 -0.16
CA PHE A 306 1.05 -2.22 -0.94
C PHE A 306 -0.18 -3.05 -1.35
N LEU A 307 0.05 -4.21 -1.96
CA LEU A 307 -1.01 -5.06 -2.48
C LEU A 307 -1.92 -5.60 -1.38
N ARG A 308 -1.34 -6.06 -0.26
CA ARG A 308 -2.08 -6.51 0.93
C ARG A 308 -3.06 -5.44 1.41
N ILE A 309 -2.63 -4.18 1.45
CA ILE A 309 -3.48 -3.08 1.93
C ILE A 309 -4.47 -2.63 0.85
N ARG A 310 -4.03 -2.50 -0.40
CA ARG A 310 -4.77 -1.77 -1.45
C ARG A 310 -5.70 -2.64 -2.30
N MET A 311 -5.42 -3.93 -2.45
CA MET A 311 -6.33 -4.84 -3.17
C MET A 311 -7.68 -5.00 -2.48
N GLN A 312 -7.75 -4.67 -1.19
CA GLN A 312 -8.96 -4.70 -0.39
C GLN A 312 -9.64 -3.32 -0.28
N GLU A 313 -9.24 -2.32 -1.06
CA GLU A 313 -9.93 -1.03 -1.09
C GLU A 313 -11.33 -1.15 -1.70
N ASN A 314 -12.26 -0.31 -1.23
CA ASN A 314 -13.70 -0.45 -1.48
C ASN A 314 -14.21 -1.86 -1.17
N ASP A 315 -14.67 -2.59 -2.19
CA ASP A 315 -15.08 -3.98 -2.07
C ASP A 315 -14.04 -5.00 -2.54
N GLY A 316 -12.88 -4.50 -2.99
CA GLY A 316 -11.73 -5.26 -3.45
C GLY A 316 -11.91 -6.01 -4.76
N ILE A 317 -13.13 -6.13 -5.32
CA ILE A 317 -13.38 -6.97 -6.49
C ILE A 317 -12.62 -6.46 -7.74
N PRO A 318 -12.66 -5.16 -8.09
CA PRO A 318 -11.94 -4.64 -9.26
C PRO A 318 -10.43 -4.86 -9.14
N TRP A 319 -9.85 -4.49 -7.98
CA TRP A 319 -8.42 -4.57 -7.71
C TRP A 319 -7.92 -6.01 -7.64
N MET A 320 -8.68 -6.90 -6.99
CA MET A 320 -8.38 -8.33 -6.99
C MET A 320 -8.38 -8.88 -8.41
N SER A 321 -9.37 -8.50 -9.22
CA SER A 321 -9.45 -8.95 -10.61
C SER A 321 -8.25 -8.48 -11.44
N GLU A 322 -7.79 -7.24 -11.27
CA GLU A 322 -6.59 -6.72 -11.92
C GLU A 322 -5.33 -7.46 -11.48
N ALA A 323 -5.14 -7.68 -10.19
CA ALA A 323 -3.96 -8.34 -9.66
C ALA A 323 -3.85 -9.80 -10.14
N ILE A 324 -4.96 -10.55 -10.11
CA ILE A 324 -5.01 -11.93 -10.61
C ILE A 324 -4.73 -11.99 -12.11
N ARG A 325 -5.28 -11.06 -12.89
CA ARG A 325 -4.98 -10.94 -14.34
C ARG A 325 -3.54 -10.54 -14.65
N SER A 326 -2.82 -10.01 -13.67
CA SER A 326 -1.42 -9.58 -13.78
C SER A 326 -0.44 -10.59 -13.17
N ASP A 327 -0.81 -11.88 -13.15
CA ASP A 327 0.03 -12.98 -12.67
C ASP A 327 0.46 -12.90 -11.18
N LEU A 328 -0.33 -12.24 -10.32
CA LEU A 328 0.01 -12.07 -8.89
C LEU A 328 0.38 -13.40 -8.21
N ILE A 329 -0.44 -14.45 -8.35
CA ILE A 329 -0.21 -15.75 -7.69
C ILE A 329 1.16 -16.32 -8.10
N LYS A 330 1.47 -16.27 -9.39
CA LYS A 330 2.75 -16.73 -9.95
C LYS A 330 3.93 -15.91 -9.45
N GLY A 331 3.77 -14.59 -9.36
CA GLY A 331 4.78 -13.70 -8.77
C GLY A 331 5.06 -14.06 -7.31
N LEU A 332 4.01 -14.23 -6.50
CA LEU A 332 4.15 -14.58 -5.08
C LEU A 332 4.88 -15.91 -4.89
N LEU A 333 4.53 -16.96 -5.64
CA LEU A 333 5.22 -18.26 -5.53
C LEU A 333 6.70 -18.18 -5.94
N LYS A 334 7.02 -17.42 -7.00
CA LYS A 334 8.42 -17.17 -7.40
C LYS A 334 9.21 -16.38 -6.35
N SER A 335 8.52 -15.78 -5.37
CA SER A 335 9.17 -14.99 -4.33
C SER A 335 9.81 -15.82 -3.22
N GLU A 336 9.54 -17.14 -3.16
CA GLU A 336 10.04 -18.07 -2.13
C GLU A 336 11.54 -17.91 -1.85
N ARG A 337 12.34 -17.89 -2.92
CA ARG A 337 13.81 -17.78 -2.84
C ARG A 337 14.32 -16.48 -2.22
N TYR A 338 13.47 -15.46 -2.11
CA TYR A 338 13.81 -14.15 -1.55
C TYR A 338 13.41 -14.00 -0.08
N LEU A 339 12.57 -14.90 0.46
CA LEU A 339 12.11 -14.85 1.85
C LEU A 339 13.25 -14.77 2.89
N PRO A 340 14.38 -15.50 2.73
CA PRO A 340 15.50 -15.39 3.67
C PRO A 340 16.15 -14.00 3.73
N PHE A 341 16.03 -13.22 2.66
CA PHE A 341 16.66 -11.90 2.51
C PHE A 341 15.74 -10.75 2.89
N MET A 342 14.50 -11.01 3.30
CA MET A 342 13.56 -9.97 3.74
C MET A 342 13.92 -9.47 5.15
N ASP A 343 13.80 -8.15 5.33
CA ASP A 343 14.28 -7.43 6.53
C ASP A 343 13.59 -7.87 7.84
N ASN A 344 12.33 -8.31 7.78
CA ASN A 344 11.55 -8.65 8.99
C ASN A 344 10.38 -9.60 8.71
N ASP A 345 9.83 -10.18 9.78
CA ASP A 345 8.71 -11.13 9.69
C ASP A 345 7.43 -10.51 9.14
N LYS A 346 7.16 -9.22 9.40
CA LYS A 346 5.96 -8.55 8.86
C LYS A 346 5.98 -8.50 7.34
N ALA A 347 7.15 -8.33 6.73
CA ALA A 347 7.32 -8.36 5.29
C ALA A 347 7.04 -9.77 4.72
N ARG A 348 7.57 -10.82 5.38
CA ARG A 348 7.31 -12.22 5.02
C ARG A 348 5.84 -12.59 5.18
N ASP A 349 5.23 -12.14 6.28
CA ASP A 349 3.82 -12.36 6.58
C ASP A 349 2.92 -11.68 5.56
N ALA A 350 3.31 -10.52 5.00
CA ALA A 350 2.50 -9.85 3.99
C ALA A 350 2.27 -10.71 2.73
N LEU A 351 3.29 -11.45 2.27
CA LEU A 351 3.14 -12.38 1.14
C LEU A 351 2.23 -13.55 1.51
N SER A 352 2.48 -14.15 2.68
CA SER A 352 1.69 -15.27 3.18
C SER A 352 0.23 -14.88 3.38
N ASP A 353 -0.05 -13.70 3.92
CA ASP A 353 -1.39 -13.17 4.14
C ASP A 353 -2.19 -13.06 2.84
N ILE A 354 -1.53 -12.60 1.76
CA ILE A 354 -2.18 -12.49 0.45
C ILE A 354 -2.63 -13.87 -0.04
N LEU A 355 -1.75 -14.88 0.03
CA LEU A 355 -2.06 -16.24 -0.44
C LEU A 355 -2.95 -17.04 0.50
N HIS A 356 -2.82 -16.88 1.81
CA HIS A 356 -3.50 -17.69 2.82
C HIS A 356 -4.86 -17.09 3.22
N MET A 357 -4.95 -15.76 3.35
CA MET A 357 -6.15 -15.11 3.84
C MET A 357 -6.90 -14.37 2.73
N ILE A 358 -6.23 -13.51 1.97
CA ILE A 358 -6.91 -12.57 1.09
C ILE A 358 -7.46 -13.28 -0.16
N ILE A 359 -6.61 -13.85 -1.01
CA ILE A 359 -7.06 -14.47 -2.27
C ILE A 359 -8.08 -15.60 -2.02
N PRO A 360 -7.85 -16.54 -1.07
CA PRO A 360 -8.81 -17.61 -0.82
C PRO A 360 -10.18 -17.11 -0.36
N ALA A 361 -10.25 -16.04 0.42
CA ALA A 361 -11.52 -15.44 0.83
C ALA A 361 -12.35 -15.02 -0.40
N TYR A 362 -11.71 -14.34 -1.38
CA TYR A 362 -12.38 -13.86 -2.60
C TYR A 362 -12.81 -14.96 -3.57
N THR A 363 -12.38 -16.22 -3.39
CA THR A 363 -12.93 -17.35 -4.16
C THR A 363 -14.41 -17.62 -3.83
N ALA A 364 -14.98 -16.94 -2.83
CA ALA A 364 -16.43 -16.92 -2.56
C ALA A 364 -17.21 -16.17 -3.65
N TYR A 365 -16.55 -15.33 -4.45
CA TYR A 365 -17.11 -14.71 -5.64
C TYR A 365 -16.79 -15.56 -6.86
N ARG A 366 -17.82 -15.98 -7.58
CA ARG A 366 -17.66 -16.79 -8.81
C ARG A 366 -16.84 -16.06 -9.88
N SER A 367 -17.08 -14.77 -10.02
CA SER A 367 -16.37 -13.88 -10.94
C SER A 367 -14.85 -13.83 -10.69
N LEU A 368 -14.40 -14.12 -9.46
CA LEU A 368 -12.98 -14.19 -9.09
C LEU A 368 -12.48 -15.64 -8.98
N LEU A 369 -13.33 -16.59 -8.55
CA LEU A 369 -13.00 -18.00 -8.49
C LEU A 369 -12.50 -18.53 -9.84
N LEU A 370 -13.15 -18.17 -10.95
CA LEU A 370 -12.76 -18.71 -12.26
C LEU A 370 -11.36 -18.26 -12.70
N PRO A 371 -11.00 -16.96 -12.68
CA PRO A 371 -9.62 -16.54 -12.92
C PRO A 371 -8.61 -17.14 -11.93
N ILE A 372 -8.96 -17.23 -10.65
CA ILE A 372 -8.09 -17.81 -9.62
C ILE A 372 -7.84 -19.29 -9.90
N ALA A 373 -8.89 -20.06 -10.21
CA ALA A 373 -8.81 -21.46 -10.58
C ALA A 373 -7.90 -21.67 -11.77
N LYS A 374 -8.06 -20.86 -12.82
CA LYS A 374 -7.20 -20.92 -14.00
C LYS A 374 -5.74 -20.67 -13.62
N ALA A 375 -5.47 -19.64 -12.81
CA ALA A 375 -4.11 -19.35 -12.36
C ALA A 375 -3.54 -20.49 -11.49
N VAL A 376 -4.34 -21.10 -10.61
CA VAL A 376 -3.93 -22.26 -9.80
C VAL A 376 -3.58 -23.46 -10.69
N ASP A 377 -4.42 -23.78 -11.67
CA ASP A 377 -4.18 -24.87 -12.63
C ASP A 377 -2.88 -24.61 -13.41
N GLU A 378 -2.67 -23.39 -13.91
CA GLU A 378 -1.43 -22.98 -14.60
C GLU A 378 -0.17 -23.13 -13.73
N ILE A 379 -0.23 -22.84 -12.43
CA ILE A 379 0.90 -23.03 -11.50
C ILE A 379 1.27 -24.51 -11.35
N ILE A 380 0.25 -25.36 -11.19
CA ILE A 380 0.43 -26.82 -11.04
C ILE A 380 1.03 -27.41 -12.32
N ASP A 381 0.51 -27.01 -13.48
CA ASP A 381 1.00 -27.46 -14.79
C ASP A 381 2.47 -27.07 -15.02
N LEU A 382 2.86 -25.87 -14.57
CA LEU A 382 4.25 -25.40 -14.62
C LEU A 382 5.14 -26.02 -13.53
N GLY A 383 4.58 -26.75 -12.56
CA GLY A 383 5.30 -27.33 -11.43
C GLY A 383 5.97 -26.31 -10.50
N LEU A 384 5.45 -25.08 -10.45
CA LEU A 384 6.01 -24.01 -9.61
C LEU A 384 5.72 -24.24 -8.12
N ASP A 385 4.61 -24.93 -7.80
CA ASP A 385 4.25 -25.37 -6.46
C ASP A 385 5.30 -26.28 -5.82
N LYS A 386 5.97 -27.10 -6.63
CA LYS A 386 7.01 -28.05 -6.20
C LYS A 386 8.30 -27.36 -5.74
N GLN A 387 8.48 -26.08 -6.04
CA GLN A 387 9.67 -25.30 -5.68
C GLN A 387 9.55 -24.63 -4.30
N LEU A 388 8.38 -24.71 -3.67
CA LEU A 388 8.12 -24.11 -2.36
C LEU A 388 8.69 -24.97 -1.22
N ASP A 389 9.17 -24.33 -0.15
CA ASP A 389 9.49 -25.01 1.09
C ASP A 389 8.19 -25.51 1.75
N LYS A 390 8.02 -26.84 1.80
CA LYS A 390 6.84 -27.50 2.36
C LYS A 390 6.58 -27.17 3.84
N HIS A 391 7.59 -26.68 4.55
CA HIS A 391 7.47 -26.27 5.95
C HIS A 391 7.29 -24.75 6.10
N GLY A 392 7.40 -24.00 5.00
CA GLY A 392 7.27 -22.54 4.97
C GLY A 392 5.82 -22.05 5.01
N LYS A 393 5.64 -20.82 5.53
CA LYS A 393 4.34 -20.14 5.56
C LYS A 393 3.75 -19.93 4.16
N LEU A 394 4.60 -19.67 3.16
CA LEU A 394 4.15 -19.46 1.78
C LEU A 394 3.54 -20.73 1.18
N TYR A 395 4.14 -21.90 1.42
CA TYR A 395 3.55 -23.19 1.04
C TYR A 395 2.22 -23.46 1.75
N ALA A 396 2.13 -23.18 3.06
CA ALA A 396 0.87 -23.29 3.79
C ALA A 396 -0.23 -22.39 3.19
N GLY A 397 0.13 -21.16 2.79
CA GLY A 397 -0.76 -20.26 2.07
C GLY A 397 -1.19 -20.81 0.71
N TRP A 398 -0.24 -21.32 -0.08
CA TRP A 398 -0.52 -21.95 -1.36
C TRP A 398 -1.45 -23.17 -1.23
N ALA A 399 -1.17 -24.08 -0.29
CA ALA A 399 -1.99 -25.27 -0.05
C ALA A 399 -3.44 -24.90 0.33
N CYS A 400 -3.61 -23.90 1.21
CA CYS A 400 -4.92 -23.39 1.58
C CYS A 400 -5.68 -22.82 0.36
N LEU A 401 -4.99 -22.03 -0.48
CA LEU A 401 -5.57 -21.49 -1.70
C LEU A 401 -5.99 -22.59 -2.67
N GLN A 402 -5.13 -23.57 -2.91
CA GLN A 402 -5.39 -24.69 -3.80
C GLN A 402 -6.60 -25.51 -3.31
N GLU A 403 -6.60 -25.94 -2.05
CA GLU A 403 -7.70 -26.70 -1.46
C GLU A 403 -9.03 -25.94 -1.54
N THR A 404 -9.01 -24.66 -1.14
CA THR A 404 -10.21 -23.81 -1.15
C THR A 404 -10.76 -23.63 -2.56
N THR A 405 -9.87 -23.44 -3.54
CA THR A 405 -10.21 -23.25 -4.95
C THR A 405 -10.82 -24.52 -5.53
N GLU A 406 -10.18 -25.68 -5.35
CA GLU A 406 -10.68 -26.96 -5.85
C GLU A 406 -12.03 -27.33 -5.24
N ARG A 407 -12.16 -27.21 -3.92
CA ARG A 407 -13.44 -27.45 -3.24
C ARG A 407 -14.55 -26.57 -3.80
N ARG A 408 -14.28 -25.29 -4.04
CA ARG A 408 -15.27 -24.33 -4.56
C ARG A 408 -15.55 -24.53 -6.06
N LYS A 409 -14.61 -25.02 -6.86
CA LYS A 409 -14.82 -25.41 -8.28
C LYS A 409 -15.86 -26.52 -8.40
N LEU A 410 -15.86 -27.48 -7.47
CA LEU A 410 -16.77 -28.64 -7.47
C LEU A 410 -18.22 -28.29 -7.06
N LEU A 411 -18.48 -27.09 -6.56
CA LEU A 411 -19.82 -26.69 -6.17
C LEU A 411 -20.72 -26.59 -7.41
N ASN A 412 -21.75 -27.42 -7.50
CA ASN A 412 -22.74 -27.32 -8.56
C ASN A 412 -23.66 -26.10 -8.35
N TYR A 413 -23.45 -25.04 -9.15
CA TYR A 413 -24.22 -23.79 -9.10
C TYR A 413 -25.07 -23.54 -10.38
N ASP A 414 -24.90 -24.35 -11.44
CA ASP A 414 -25.68 -24.27 -12.69
C ASP A 414 -26.79 -25.33 -12.77
N GLY A 415 -26.96 -26.16 -11.74
CA GLY A 415 -27.97 -27.22 -11.71
C GLY A 415 -29.41 -26.68 -11.72
N PRO A 416 -30.33 -27.29 -12.51
CA PRO A 416 -31.73 -26.83 -12.64
C PRO A 416 -32.54 -26.88 -11.34
N GLU A 417 -32.06 -27.63 -10.34
CA GLU A 417 -32.74 -27.80 -9.05
C GLU A 417 -32.48 -26.65 -8.04
N LYS A 418 -31.47 -25.80 -8.26
CA LYS A 418 -31.08 -24.76 -7.30
C LYS A 418 -31.59 -23.38 -7.72
N VAL A 419 -32.86 -23.11 -7.42
CA VAL A 419 -33.42 -21.77 -7.57
C VAL A 419 -32.94 -20.90 -6.41
N HIS A 420 -31.86 -20.14 -6.62
CA HIS A 420 -31.50 -19.05 -5.71
C HIS A 420 -32.62 -18.02 -5.70
N VAL A 421 -32.96 -17.54 -4.51
CA VAL A 421 -34.07 -16.61 -4.31
C VAL A 421 -33.60 -15.30 -3.69
N GLN A 422 -34.27 -14.23 -4.06
CA GLN A 422 -34.13 -12.90 -3.47
C GLN A 422 -35.43 -12.50 -2.81
N THR A 423 -35.33 -11.78 -1.70
CA THR A 423 -36.49 -11.33 -0.93
C THR A 423 -36.68 -9.83 -1.06
N CYS A 424 -37.94 -9.43 -1.28
CA CYS A 424 -38.34 -8.04 -1.26
C CYS A 424 -37.99 -7.42 0.10
N HIS A 425 -37.20 -6.35 0.12
CA HIS A 425 -36.75 -5.67 1.33
C HIS A 425 -37.85 -4.86 2.02
N ASN A 426 -39.01 -4.69 1.38
CA ASN A 426 -40.18 -4.16 2.07
C ASN A 426 -40.68 -5.18 3.10
N ASP A 427 -40.56 -4.83 4.38
CA ASP A 427 -40.98 -5.63 5.53
C ASP A 427 -42.45 -6.09 5.49
N ASN A 428 -43.33 -5.31 4.87
CA ASN A 428 -44.75 -5.67 4.75
C ASN A 428 -45.05 -6.59 3.55
N CYS A 429 -44.08 -6.80 2.66
CA CYS A 429 -44.25 -7.62 1.47
C CYS A 429 -43.52 -8.95 1.60
N ARG A 430 -42.20 -8.93 1.78
CA ARG A 430 -41.35 -10.13 1.91
C ARG A 430 -41.54 -11.19 0.82
N LYS A 431 -42.04 -10.78 -0.36
CA LYS A 431 -42.17 -11.68 -1.51
C LYS A 431 -40.78 -12.19 -1.88
N THR A 432 -40.62 -13.51 -1.84
CA THR A 432 -39.40 -14.22 -2.23
C THR A 432 -39.61 -14.81 -3.61
N VAL A 433 -38.69 -14.54 -4.54
CA VAL A 433 -38.77 -14.96 -5.95
C VAL A 433 -37.37 -15.35 -6.46
N PRO A 434 -37.26 -16.06 -7.59
CA PRO A 434 -35.98 -16.38 -8.19
C PRO A 434 -35.10 -15.14 -8.41
N THR A 435 -33.81 -15.27 -8.14
CA THR A 435 -32.84 -14.17 -8.25
C THR A 435 -32.76 -13.61 -9.67
N GLY A 436 -32.75 -12.28 -9.76
CA GLY A 436 -32.84 -11.53 -11.01
C GLY A 436 -34.26 -11.09 -11.38
N THR A 437 -35.29 -11.55 -10.67
CA THR A 437 -36.68 -11.14 -10.90
C THR A 437 -37.03 -9.80 -10.22
N LEU A 438 -36.39 -9.50 -9.07
CA LEU A 438 -36.65 -8.27 -8.32
C LEU A 438 -35.88 -7.08 -8.90
N LYS A 439 -36.46 -5.88 -8.74
CA LYS A 439 -35.82 -4.61 -9.13
C LYS A 439 -34.85 -4.17 -8.03
N ARG A 440 -33.64 -3.78 -8.41
CA ARG A 440 -32.66 -3.18 -7.49
C ARG A 440 -32.96 -1.71 -7.24
N CYS A 441 -32.63 -1.22 -6.04
CA CYS A 441 -32.60 0.22 -5.80
C CYS A 441 -31.53 0.87 -6.69
N GLY A 442 -31.91 1.84 -7.53
CA GLY A 442 -30.97 2.53 -8.43
C GLY A 442 -29.90 3.38 -7.71
N GLY A 443 -30.08 3.64 -6.41
CA GLY A 443 -29.11 4.37 -5.61
C GLY A 443 -28.01 3.48 -5.02
N CYS A 444 -28.37 2.56 -4.12
CA CYS A 444 -27.38 1.74 -3.41
C CYS A 444 -27.11 0.38 -4.06
N LEU A 445 -27.92 -0.07 -5.02
CA LEU A 445 -27.82 -1.37 -5.72
C LEU A 445 -27.87 -2.64 -4.84
N HIS A 446 -27.96 -2.50 -3.51
CA HIS A 446 -27.94 -3.61 -2.55
C HIS A 446 -29.34 -4.12 -2.15
N THR A 447 -30.37 -3.28 -2.21
CA THR A 447 -31.74 -3.68 -1.82
C THR A 447 -32.60 -4.01 -3.03
N TYR A 448 -33.49 -4.99 -2.85
CA TYR A 448 -34.32 -5.57 -3.91
C TYR A 448 -35.81 -5.41 -3.59
N TYR A 449 -36.60 -5.05 -4.60
CA TYR A 449 -38.05 -4.82 -4.46
C TYR A 449 -38.83 -5.47 -5.60
N CYS A 450 -39.99 -6.05 -5.27
CA CYS A 450 -40.89 -6.63 -6.27
C CYS A 450 -41.67 -5.55 -7.06
N SER A 451 -41.75 -4.33 -6.53
CA SER A 451 -42.51 -3.23 -7.14
C SER A 451 -41.98 -1.85 -6.72
N LYS A 452 -42.32 -0.81 -7.50
CA LYS A 452 -42.05 0.59 -7.13
C LYS A 452 -42.79 1.00 -5.85
N SER A 453 -43.97 0.42 -5.58
CA SER A 453 -44.71 0.69 -4.34
C SER A 453 -43.98 0.17 -3.10
N CYS A 454 -43.40 -1.03 -3.18
CA CYS A 454 -42.57 -1.58 -2.11
C CYS A 454 -41.33 -0.74 -1.84
N GLN A 455 -40.65 -0.28 -2.90
CA GLN A 455 -39.51 0.62 -2.76
C GLN A 455 -39.90 1.94 -2.09
N ARG A 456 -40.99 2.59 -2.51
CA ARG A 456 -41.47 3.85 -1.92
C ARG A 456 -41.84 3.68 -0.44
N TYR A 457 -42.46 2.55 -0.09
CA TYR A 457 -42.80 2.24 1.30
C TYR A 457 -41.54 2.11 2.15
N ASP A 458 -40.59 1.27 1.74
CA ASP A 458 -39.33 1.03 2.46
C ASP A 458 -38.48 2.32 2.56
N TRP A 459 -38.47 3.13 1.50
CA TRP A 459 -37.81 4.45 1.50
C TRP A 459 -38.36 5.38 2.58
N ARG A 460 -39.69 5.48 2.71
CA ARG A 460 -40.34 6.41 3.64
C ARG A 460 -40.44 5.88 5.07
N ARG A 461 -40.69 4.58 5.23
CA ARG A 461 -41.04 3.96 6.53
C ARG A 461 -40.06 2.89 6.99
N GLY A 462 -39.35 2.24 6.07
CA GLY A 462 -38.43 1.13 6.39
C GLY A 462 -36.99 1.56 6.67
N LYS A 463 -36.72 2.87 6.83
CA LYS A 463 -35.38 3.45 7.08
C LYS A 463 -34.38 3.30 5.93
N HIS A 464 -34.79 2.80 4.77
CA HIS A 464 -33.91 2.60 3.63
C HIS A 464 -33.28 3.91 3.12
N LYS A 465 -33.98 5.05 3.19
CA LYS A 465 -33.42 6.36 2.77
C LYS A 465 -32.07 6.66 3.42
N ALA A 466 -31.96 6.47 4.74
CA ALA A 466 -30.74 6.75 5.48
C ALA A 466 -29.60 5.78 5.11
N TYR A 467 -29.91 4.49 4.93
CA TYR A 467 -28.96 3.49 4.44
C TYR A 467 -28.47 3.83 3.02
N CYS A 468 -29.39 4.11 2.11
CA CYS A 468 -29.11 4.36 0.71
C CYS A 468 -28.24 5.60 0.53
N THR A 469 -28.54 6.68 1.26
CA THR A 469 -27.76 7.92 1.23
C THR A 469 -26.32 7.67 1.67
N ARG A 470 -26.10 6.90 2.75
CA ARG A 470 -24.75 6.57 3.24
C ARG A 470 -23.94 5.72 2.27
N VAL A 471 -24.59 4.77 1.58
CA VAL A 471 -23.91 3.98 0.54
C VAL A 471 -23.58 4.84 -0.67
N GLN A 472 -24.51 5.72 -1.09
CA GLN A 472 -24.28 6.62 -2.23
C GLN A 472 -23.21 7.67 -1.97
N GLU A 473 -23.18 8.25 -0.76
CA GLU A 473 -22.11 9.16 -0.35
C GLU A 473 -20.78 8.51 -0.67
N ARG A 474 -20.56 7.28 -0.18
CA ARG A 474 -19.35 6.49 -0.43
C ARG A 474 -19.09 6.22 -1.92
N SER A 475 -20.11 5.89 -2.72
CA SER A 475 -19.94 5.69 -4.17
C SER A 475 -19.40 6.94 -4.86
N ALA A 476 -19.76 8.14 -4.39
CA ALA A 476 -19.21 9.38 -4.93
C ALA A 476 -17.69 9.52 -4.65
N TRP A 477 -17.20 9.08 -3.48
CA TRP A 477 -15.76 9.07 -3.15
C TRP A 477 -15.00 8.00 -3.92
N SER A 478 -15.64 6.87 -4.21
CA SER A 478 -15.05 5.81 -5.03
C SER A 478 -15.27 6.04 -6.52
N LEU A 479 -15.61 7.25 -6.96
CA LEU A 479 -15.86 7.61 -8.37
C LEU A 479 -16.83 6.65 -9.10
N GLY A 480 -17.80 6.10 -8.37
CA GLY A 480 -18.83 5.19 -8.89
C GLY A 480 -18.48 3.70 -8.88
N GLU A 481 -17.30 3.29 -8.42
CA GLU A 481 -16.83 1.90 -8.54
C GLU A 481 -17.48 0.89 -7.56
N MET A 482 -18.27 1.34 -6.58
CA MET A 482 -19.01 0.41 -5.73
C MET A 482 -20.12 -0.28 -6.50
N ASN A 483 -19.81 -1.48 -7.00
CA ASN A 483 -20.76 -2.33 -7.68
C ASN A 483 -21.53 -3.20 -6.68
N GLY A 484 -22.86 -3.29 -6.88
CA GLY A 484 -23.65 -4.31 -6.20
C GLY A 484 -23.19 -5.71 -6.63
N ILE A 485 -23.23 -6.68 -5.71
CA ILE A 485 -22.86 -8.07 -6.02
C ILE A 485 -23.71 -8.57 -7.19
N SER A 486 -23.07 -9.16 -8.19
CA SER A 486 -23.75 -9.68 -9.36
C SER A 486 -24.72 -10.79 -8.97
N ASN A 487 -25.83 -10.96 -9.71
CA ASN A 487 -26.76 -12.07 -9.46
C ASN A 487 -26.06 -13.44 -9.59
N ARG A 488 -25.04 -13.55 -10.46
CA ARG A 488 -24.25 -14.76 -10.64
C ARG A 488 -23.42 -15.07 -9.40
N ASP A 489 -22.80 -14.06 -8.82
CA ASP A 489 -22.02 -14.21 -7.58
C ASP A 489 -22.93 -14.49 -6.37
N LEU A 490 -24.12 -13.87 -6.29
CA LEU A 490 -25.08 -14.17 -5.23
C LEU A 490 -25.54 -15.63 -5.26
N ARG A 491 -25.83 -16.17 -6.45
CA ARG A 491 -26.14 -17.61 -6.62
C ARG A 491 -25.02 -18.51 -6.12
N PHE A 492 -23.80 -18.14 -6.43
CA PHE A 492 -22.64 -18.93 -6.06
C PHE A 492 -22.34 -18.83 -4.56
N LEU A 493 -22.42 -17.63 -3.96
CA LEU A 493 -22.29 -17.40 -2.53
C LEU A 493 -23.28 -18.26 -1.73
N ASP A 494 -24.51 -18.41 -2.21
CA ASP A 494 -25.50 -19.31 -1.61
C ASP A 494 -25.03 -20.77 -1.59
N CYS A 495 -24.41 -21.23 -2.66
CA CYS A 495 -23.83 -22.57 -2.73
C CYS A 495 -22.66 -22.73 -1.76
N VAL A 496 -21.79 -21.72 -1.64
CA VAL A 496 -20.68 -21.70 -0.67
C VAL A 496 -21.21 -21.78 0.75
N ILE A 497 -22.19 -20.94 1.10
CA ILE A 497 -22.84 -20.94 2.43
C ILE A 497 -23.45 -22.32 2.73
N GLU A 498 -24.20 -22.89 1.79
CA GLU A 498 -24.84 -24.19 1.99
C GLU A 498 -23.83 -25.33 2.11
N ASP A 499 -22.73 -25.29 1.36
CA ASP A 499 -21.63 -26.25 1.50
C ASP A 499 -21.01 -26.20 2.89
N GLU A 500 -20.70 -25.00 3.40
CA GLU A 500 -20.18 -24.85 4.77
C GLU A 500 -21.17 -25.37 5.81
N LEU A 501 -22.45 -25.06 5.69
CA LEU A 501 -23.47 -25.56 6.62
C LEU A 501 -23.59 -27.08 6.60
N LYS A 502 -23.46 -27.71 5.43
CA LYS A 502 -23.53 -29.18 5.27
C LYS A 502 -22.38 -29.88 5.99
N LYS A 503 -21.18 -29.31 6.01
CA LYS A 503 -20.04 -29.86 6.79
C LYS A 503 -20.37 -29.98 8.28
N HIS A 504 -21.25 -29.11 8.78
CA HIS A 504 -21.66 -29.11 10.18
C HIS A 504 -23.08 -29.65 10.42
N ARG A 505 -23.68 -30.34 9.45
CA ARG A 505 -25.07 -30.85 9.53
C ARG A 505 -25.34 -31.69 10.79
N ALA A 506 -24.37 -32.52 11.21
CA ALA A 506 -24.52 -33.35 12.40
C ALA A 506 -24.61 -32.50 13.68
N ARG A 507 -23.75 -31.48 13.80
CA ARG A 507 -23.77 -30.53 14.91
C ARG A 507 -25.06 -29.72 14.93
N ILE A 508 -25.54 -29.26 13.76
CA ILE A 508 -26.81 -28.53 13.63
C ILE A 508 -27.99 -29.41 14.02
N ALA A 509 -28.04 -30.66 13.56
CA ALA A 509 -29.10 -31.61 13.91
C ALA A 509 -29.16 -31.87 15.43
N ASN A 510 -27.98 -32.01 16.07
CA ASN A 510 -27.87 -32.35 17.48
C ASN A 510 -28.26 -31.21 18.43
N HIS A 511 -28.41 -29.97 17.95
CA HIS A 511 -28.87 -28.87 18.81
C HIS A 511 -30.32 -29.04 19.28
N GLY A 512 -31.17 -29.75 18.51
CA GLY A 512 -32.59 -29.92 18.83
C GLY A 512 -33.38 -28.61 18.86
N LEU A 513 -32.83 -27.51 18.35
CA LEU A 513 -33.47 -26.20 18.32
C LEU A 513 -34.37 -26.05 17.10
N ASN A 514 -35.54 -25.44 17.31
CA ASN A 514 -36.42 -25.05 16.20
C ASN A 514 -35.78 -23.95 15.34
N ILE A 515 -35.00 -23.05 15.95
CA ILE A 515 -34.26 -22.00 15.25
C ILE A 515 -32.79 -22.13 15.60
N ASN A 516 -31.98 -22.50 14.61
CA ASN A 516 -30.53 -22.50 14.72
C ASN A 516 -29.99 -21.16 14.22
N VAL A 517 -29.16 -20.48 15.00
CA VAL A 517 -28.48 -19.26 14.57
C VAL A 517 -27.02 -19.59 14.32
N ILE A 518 -26.56 -19.32 13.10
CA ILE A 518 -25.20 -19.61 12.65
C ILE A 518 -24.59 -18.35 12.06
N GLU A 519 -23.37 -18.07 12.49
CA GLU A 519 -22.53 -17.04 11.93
C GLU A 519 -21.39 -17.68 11.14
N LEU A 520 -21.25 -17.27 9.89
CA LEU A 520 -20.20 -17.71 8.98
C LEU A 520 -19.33 -16.51 8.64
N ASP A 521 -18.04 -16.60 8.90
CA ASP A 521 -17.08 -15.60 8.45
C ASP A 521 -16.29 -16.15 7.26
N LEU A 522 -16.65 -15.68 6.06
CA LEU A 522 -15.99 -15.99 4.80
C LEU A 522 -15.00 -14.91 4.39
N THR A 523 -14.62 -13.99 5.29
CA THR A 523 -13.66 -12.91 4.99
C THR A 523 -12.20 -13.36 5.03
N HIS A 524 -11.96 -14.63 5.38
CA HIS A 524 -10.67 -15.30 5.40
C HIS A 524 -10.69 -16.57 4.53
N GLY A 525 -9.53 -17.18 4.30
CA GLY A 525 -9.41 -18.38 3.48
C GLY A 525 -10.13 -19.58 4.07
N GLU A 526 -9.90 -19.85 5.35
CA GLU A 526 -10.69 -20.81 6.12
C GLU A 526 -11.91 -20.13 6.74
N PRO A 527 -13.14 -20.61 6.45
CA PRO A 527 -14.34 -20.10 7.07
C PRO A 527 -14.36 -20.32 8.57
N ASN A 528 -14.54 -19.25 9.35
CA ASN A 528 -14.85 -19.41 10.78
C ASN A 528 -16.37 -19.58 10.95
N ILE A 529 -16.79 -20.59 11.70
CA ILE A 529 -18.20 -20.86 11.99
C ILE A 529 -18.48 -20.77 13.48
N THR A 530 -19.42 -19.90 13.84
CA THR A 530 -19.91 -19.77 15.20
C THR A 530 -21.36 -20.22 15.29
N PHE A 531 -21.64 -21.07 16.26
CA PHE A 531 -22.99 -21.57 16.55
C PHE A 531 -23.53 -20.82 17.74
N ASP A 532 -24.55 -19.98 17.52
CA ASP A 532 -25.13 -19.13 18.55
C ASP A 532 -26.40 -19.78 19.12
N SER A 533 -26.25 -20.99 19.69
CA SER A 533 -27.37 -21.75 20.24
C SER A 533 -27.66 -21.47 21.72
N ARG A 534 -26.80 -20.73 22.45
CA ARG A 534 -26.97 -20.46 23.90
C ARG A 534 -26.48 -19.10 24.44
N GLY A 535 -25.97 -18.19 23.60
CA GLY A 535 -25.29 -16.98 24.09
C GLY A 535 -25.40 -15.81 23.11
N VAL A 536 -26.60 -15.23 23.02
CA VAL A 536 -26.88 -14.12 22.11
C VAL A 536 -26.03 -12.90 22.49
N ASN A 537 -25.12 -12.48 21.61
CA ASN A 537 -24.84 -11.06 21.52
C ASN A 537 -26.04 -10.40 20.79
N PRO A 538 -26.87 -9.59 21.47
CA PRO A 538 -28.05 -8.96 20.86
C PRO A 538 -27.67 -7.89 19.81
N SER A 539 -26.39 -7.58 19.71
CA SER A 539 -25.78 -6.60 18.83
C SER A 539 -24.50 -7.17 18.19
N PRO A 540 -24.64 -8.11 17.25
CA PRO A 540 -23.51 -8.82 16.65
C PRO A 540 -22.72 -7.97 15.66
N PHE A 541 -23.40 -7.00 15.05
CA PHE A 541 -22.69 -5.93 14.39
C PHE A 541 -22.04 -5.10 15.48
N LYS A 542 -20.79 -4.67 15.29
CA LYS A 542 -20.14 -3.72 16.21
C LYS A 542 -20.95 -2.40 16.35
N LEU A 543 -22.03 -2.25 15.55
CA LEU A 543 -22.99 -1.14 15.50
C LEU A 543 -22.28 0.19 15.42
N LEU A 544 -21.19 0.20 14.66
CA LEU A 544 -20.36 1.38 14.53
C LEU A 544 -21.06 2.40 13.65
N CYS A 545 -21.97 1.99 12.77
CA CYS A 545 -22.57 2.88 11.78
C CYS A 545 -24.05 2.60 11.50
N ARG A 546 -24.73 3.58 10.87
CA ARG A 546 -26.15 3.46 10.48
C ARG A 546 -26.43 2.28 9.54
N CYS A 547 -25.47 1.89 8.71
CA CYS A 547 -25.60 0.72 7.83
C CYS A 547 -25.65 -0.58 8.64
N GLU A 548 -24.81 -0.69 9.67
CA GLU A 548 -24.81 -1.82 10.60
C GLU A 548 -26.08 -1.85 11.46
N HIS A 549 -26.58 -0.68 11.91
CA HIS A 549 -27.89 -0.60 12.56
C HIS A 549 -29.02 -1.06 11.65
N TYR A 550 -29.02 -0.64 10.38
CA TYR A 550 -30.01 -1.06 9.40
C TYR A 550 -29.96 -2.59 9.17
N ALA A 551 -28.76 -3.16 9.03
CA ALA A 551 -28.59 -4.61 8.92
C ALA A 551 -29.07 -5.34 10.19
N ASN A 552 -28.78 -4.81 11.38
CA ASN A 552 -29.21 -5.38 12.66
C ASN A 552 -30.74 -5.32 12.86
N ASP A 553 -31.36 -4.19 12.52
CA ASP A 553 -32.83 -4.04 12.58
C ASP A 553 -33.50 -5.08 11.68
N ASN A 554 -33.00 -5.28 10.46
CA ASN A 554 -33.51 -6.29 9.55
C ASN A 554 -33.23 -7.72 10.04
N TRP A 555 -32.08 -7.97 10.65
CA TRP A 555 -31.79 -9.25 11.31
C TRP A 555 -32.81 -9.57 12.42
N LYS A 556 -33.12 -8.59 13.30
CA LYS A 556 -34.14 -8.74 14.35
C LYS A 556 -35.51 -9.03 13.76
N ARG A 557 -35.91 -8.32 12.70
CA ARG A 557 -37.18 -8.55 12.00
C ARG A 557 -37.26 -9.92 11.35
N LEU A 558 -36.16 -10.39 10.74
CA LEU A 558 -36.07 -11.73 10.18
C LEU A 558 -36.22 -12.80 11.26
N ARG A 559 -35.55 -12.64 12.41
CA ARG A 559 -35.73 -13.54 13.56
C ARG A 559 -37.18 -13.60 14.05
N GLN A 560 -37.81 -12.43 14.23
CA GLN A 560 -39.22 -12.36 14.64
C GLN A 560 -40.15 -13.00 13.62
N HIS A 561 -39.82 -12.91 12.33
CA HIS A 561 -40.59 -13.56 11.28
C HIS A 561 -40.52 -15.07 11.36
N VAL A 562 -39.30 -15.62 11.41
CA VAL A 562 -39.05 -17.07 11.50
C VAL A 562 -39.65 -17.66 12.78
N ALA A 563 -39.62 -16.92 13.89
CA ALA A 563 -40.31 -17.35 15.11
C ALA A 563 -41.83 -17.55 14.94
N ARG A 564 -42.47 -16.87 13.97
CA ARG A 564 -43.92 -16.99 13.72
C ARG A 564 -44.28 -18.13 12.76
N THR A 565 -43.33 -18.66 12.01
CA THR A 565 -43.62 -19.67 10.95
C THR A 565 -43.71 -21.08 11.50
N ASN A 566 -43.24 -21.32 12.74
CA ASN A 566 -43.18 -22.62 13.42
C ASN A 566 -42.43 -23.74 12.67
N GLU A 567 -41.86 -23.44 11.51
CA GLU A 567 -41.01 -24.32 10.71
C GLU A 567 -39.57 -24.31 11.27
N PRO A 568 -38.92 -25.48 11.42
CA PRO A 568 -37.52 -25.56 11.84
C PRO A 568 -36.59 -24.92 10.81
N VAL A 569 -35.79 -23.94 11.24
CA VAL A 569 -35.01 -23.06 10.35
C VAL A 569 -33.60 -22.84 10.87
N VAL A 570 -32.67 -22.68 9.93
CA VAL A 570 -31.31 -22.19 10.15
C VAL A 570 -31.24 -20.74 9.69
N LEU A 571 -31.08 -19.83 10.64
CA LEU A 571 -30.78 -18.43 10.40
C LEU A 571 -29.27 -18.28 10.26
N VAL A 572 -28.86 -17.76 9.11
CA VAL A 572 -27.44 -17.60 8.76
C VAL A 572 -27.11 -16.12 8.64
N ARG A 573 -26.05 -15.71 9.32
CA ARG A 573 -25.35 -14.44 9.08
C ARG A 573 -23.99 -14.76 8.50
N ALA A 574 -23.80 -14.55 7.21
CA ALA A 574 -22.54 -14.78 6.54
C ALA A 574 -21.82 -13.45 6.26
N PHE A 575 -20.66 -13.21 6.88
CA PHE A 575 -19.76 -12.13 6.47
C PHE A 575 -18.98 -12.60 5.26
N ILE A 576 -18.92 -11.76 4.23
CA ILE A 576 -18.27 -12.10 2.96
C ILE A 576 -17.20 -11.06 2.67
N PRO A 577 -16.15 -11.41 1.90
CA PRO A 577 -15.06 -10.50 1.61
C PRO A 577 -15.63 -9.27 0.92
N GLY A 578 -15.39 -8.09 1.46
CA GLY A 578 -15.85 -6.85 0.85
C GLY A 578 -14.81 -5.76 1.02
N GLY A 579 -13.55 -6.14 1.09
CA GLY A 579 -12.46 -5.22 1.37
C GLY A 579 -12.65 -4.46 2.69
N ILE A 580 -12.42 -3.15 2.66
CA ILE A 580 -12.75 -2.23 3.77
C ILE A 580 -14.27 -2.12 4.03
N SER A 581 -15.11 -2.58 3.10
CA SER A 581 -16.56 -2.72 3.29
C SER A 581 -16.88 -4.05 3.96
N ARG A 582 -17.37 -4.01 5.20
CA ARG A 582 -18.03 -5.21 5.73
C ARG A 582 -19.28 -5.50 4.92
N LYS A 583 -19.33 -6.66 4.26
CA LYS A 583 -20.50 -7.17 3.57
C LYS A 583 -21.07 -8.35 4.35
N ALA A 584 -22.38 -8.42 4.45
CA ALA A 584 -23.07 -9.50 5.13
C ALA A 584 -24.28 -9.98 4.33
N VAL A 585 -24.46 -11.30 4.27
CA VAL A 585 -25.63 -11.97 3.72
C VAL A 585 -26.43 -12.54 4.89
N LEU A 586 -27.68 -12.13 5.02
CA LEU A 586 -28.62 -12.68 6.00
C LEU A 586 -29.55 -13.65 5.31
N ARG A 587 -29.58 -14.91 5.75
CA ARG A 587 -30.44 -15.96 5.20
C ARG A 587 -31.31 -16.61 6.27
N ALA A 588 -32.49 -17.05 5.84
CA ALA A 588 -33.29 -18.05 6.53
C ALA A 588 -33.42 -19.25 5.60
N ILE A 589 -32.88 -20.39 6.03
CA ILE A 589 -32.82 -21.63 5.27
C ILE A 589 -33.59 -22.69 6.05
N PRO A 590 -34.58 -23.39 5.46
CA PRO A 590 -35.27 -24.46 6.16
C PRO A 590 -34.31 -25.55 6.61
N LEU A 591 -34.53 -26.08 7.81
CA LEU A 591 -33.63 -27.07 8.41
C LEU A 591 -33.51 -28.34 7.54
N PHE A 592 -34.60 -28.76 6.91
CA PHE A 592 -34.58 -29.95 6.04
C PHE A 592 -33.55 -29.80 4.90
N GLN A 593 -33.38 -28.60 4.33
CA GLN A 593 -32.44 -28.36 3.24
C GLN A 593 -30.99 -28.48 3.70
N VAL A 594 -30.67 -27.93 4.88
CA VAL A 594 -29.33 -28.05 5.47
C VAL A 594 -29.00 -29.50 5.82
N LEU A 595 -30.00 -30.27 6.28
CA LEU A 595 -29.85 -31.68 6.63
C LEU A 595 -29.89 -32.62 5.41
N GLY A 596 -30.14 -32.12 4.19
CA GLY A 596 -30.29 -32.93 2.98
C GLY A 596 -31.51 -33.84 3.00
N ARG A 597 -32.58 -33.42 3.70
CA ARG A 597 -33.87 -34.13 3.77
C ARG A 597 -34.80 -33.64 2.65
N PRO A 598 -35.77 -34.47 2.22
CA PRO A 598 -36.73 -34.07 1.19
C PRO A 598 -37.52 -32.80 1.59
N PRO A 599 -37.92 -31.97 0.61
CA PRO A 599 -38.61 -30.72 0.89
C PRO A 599 -39.96 -30.95 1.56
N VAL A 600 -40.27 -30.12 2.56
CA VAL A 600 -41.58 -30.11 3.21
C VAL A 600 -42.56 -29.34 2.34
N GLN A 601 -43.67 -29.98 1.96
CA GLN A 601 -44.68 -29.39 1.09
C GLN A 601 -45.24 -28.11 1.72
N GLY A 602 -45.18 -26.99 0.97
CA GLY A 602 -45.65 -25.69 1.46
C GLY A 602 -44.68 -24.93 2.38
N SER A 603 -43.40 -25.32 2.46
CA SER A 603 -42.36 -24.50 3.12
C SER A 603 -42.37 -23.06 2.57
N ARG A 604 -42.41 -22.09 3.48
CA ARG A 604 -42.50 -20.65 3.14
C ARG A 604 -41.28 -19.87 3.61
N VAL A 605 -40.35 -20.51 4.33
CA VAL A 605 -39.27 -19.79 5.01
C VAL A 605 -38.03 -19.74 4.16
N TYR A 606 -38.08 -18.87 3.16
CA TYR A 606 -36.90 -18.49 2.39
C TYR A 606 -36.74 -16.98 2.42
N ALA A 607 -35.63 -16.53 3.01
CA ALA A 607 -35.25 -15.14 2.98
C ALA A 607 -33.77 -15.00 2.64
N THR A 608 -33.43 -14.06 1.77
CA THR A 608 -32.03 -13.66 1.52
C THR A 608 -31.95 -12.15 1.35
N TYR A 609 -31.13 -11.53 2.18
CA TYR A 609 -30.86 -10.09 2.18
C TYR A 609 -29.35 -9.84 2.17
N VAL A 610 -28.92 -8.82 1.43
CA VAL A 610 -27.51 -8.48 1.28
C VAL A 610 -27.30 -7.07 1.78
N TYR A 611 -26.32 -6.90 2.65
CA TYR A 611 -25.98 -5.61 3.23
C TYR A 611 -24.50 -5.32 3.02
N THR A 612 -24.23 -4.07 2.69
CA THR A 612 -22.88 -3.51 2.64
C THR A 612 -22.80 -2.37 3.64
N CYS A 613 -21.82 -2.43 4.53
CA CYS A 613 -21.48 -1.39 5.49
C CYS A 613 -20.74 -0.24 4.80
N CYS A 614 -20.89 0.99 5.32
CA CYS A 614 -20.14 2.14 4.84
C CYS A 614 -18.69 2.20 5.37
N GLY A 615 -18.31 1.30 6.30
CA GLY A 615 -16.95 1.19 6.83
C GLY A 615 -16.51 2.30 7.80
N ARG A 616 -17.41 3.19 8.24
CA ARG A 616 -17.09 4.31 9.15
C ARG A 616 -17.92 4.28 10.42
N PRO A 617 -17.33 4.50 11.61
CA PRO A 617 -18.10 4.88 12.79
C PRO A 617 -18.98 6.11 12.47
N GLY A 618 -20.22 6.16 12.98
CA GLY A 618 -21.06 7.34 12.83
C GLY A 618 -20.32 8.58 13.36
N GLN A 619 -20.40 9.72 12.68
CA GLN A 619 -19.75 10.99 13.07
C GLN A 619 -20.14 11.51 14.47
N GLU A 620 -21.09 10.86 15.16
CA GLU A 620 -21.41 11.14 16.57
C GLU A 620 -20.43 10.43 17.55
N ALA A 621 -19.57 9.54 17.06
CA ALA A 621 -18.56 8.83 17.85
C ALA A 621 -17.16 9.21 17.39
N ASN A 622 -16.68 10.34 17.90
CA ASN A 622 -15.28 10.75 18.04
C ASN A 622 -14.47 11.14 16.79
N ASN A 623 -14.05 12.40 16.80
CA ASN A 623 -12.88 12.96 16.13
C ASN A 623 -11.61 12.17 16.49
N SER A 624 -11.24 11.14 15.72
CA SER A 624 -9.86 10.68 15.59
C SER A 624 -9.72 9.71 14.39
N PRO A 625 -9.01 10.08 13.31
CA PRO A 625 -8.68 9.13 12.25
C PRO A 625 -7.49 8.25 12.70
N LEU A 626 -7.50 6.98 12.28
CA LEU A 626 -6.35 6.04 12.29
C LEU A 626 -5.94 5.45 13.65
N ARG A 627 -6.75 4.52 14.17
CA ARG A 627 -6.24 3.37 14.95
C ARG A 627 -6.95 2.12 14.45
N ASN A 628 -6.20 1.06 14.16
CA ASN A 628 -6.61 -0.32 13.81
C ASN A 628 -6.16 -0.86 12.43
N PHE A 629 -5.00 -0.44 11.92
CA PHE A 629 -4.25 -1.24 10.93
C PHE A 629 -2.79 -1.51 11.35
N ALA A 630 -2.50 -1.38 12.65
CA ALA A 630 -1.24 -1.84 13.24
C ALA A 630 -1.55 -2.96 14.26
N SER A 631 -1.80 -4.15 13.72
CA SER A 631 -1.59 -5.44 14.40
C SER A 631 -1.23 -6.43 13.32
#